data_AF-A0A923Q940-F1
#
_entry.id   AF-A0A923Q940-F1
#
_cell.length_a   1.000
_cell.length_b   1.000
_cell.length_c   1.000
_cell.angle_alpha   90.00
_cell.angle_beta   90.00
_cell.angle_gamma   90.00
#
_symmetry.space_group_name_H-M   'P 1'
#
loop_
_entity.id
_entity.type
_entity.pdbx_description
1 polymer ?
#
loop_
_entity_poly.entity_id
_entity_poly.type
_entity_poly.pdbx_seq_one_letter_code
_entity_poly.pdbx_strand_id
1 'polypeptide(L)'
;MTTTLPDAPITTIEVEGDDARPLQDIPRTRLWARLEQIALAAFIAVPLLAVVASGFVLWGNALSWRDVALSAGFYAISGHGITVGFHRYFTHGSFKATRPLRVALAIAG
;
A
#
# COMPACT_ATOMS: atom_id res chain seq x y z
N MET A 1 -4.74 -14.34 49.06
CA MET A 1 -5.38 -13.03 48.77
C MET A 1 -5.78 -13.09 47.30
N THR A 2 -6.96 -13.63 47.05
CA THR A 2 -7.40 -14.11 45.74
C THR A 2 -8.44 -13.13 45.24
N THR A 3 -8.10 -12.31 44.24
CA THR A 3 -9.02 -11.35 43.64
C THR A 3 -9.90 -12.13 42.67
N THR A 4 -11.17 -12.29 43.01
CA THR A 4 -12.19 -12.87 42.13
C THR A 4 -12.63 -11.79 41.14
N LEU A 5 -12.33 -11.97 39.86
CA LEU A 5 -12.97 -11.21 38.79
C LEU A 5 -14.47 -11.52 38.80
N PRO A 6 -15.37 -10.53 38.75
CA PRO A 6 -16.77 -10.78 38.45
C PRO A 6 -16.88 -11.39 37.05
N ASP A 7 -17.58 -12.51 36.92
CA ASP A 7 -17.96 -13.11 35.64
C ASP A 7 -18.88 -12.14 34.89
N ALA A 8 -18.28 -11.14 34.25
CA ALA A 8 -18.98 -10.35 33.25
C ALA A 8 -19.39 -11.34 32.15
N PRO A 9 -20.68 -11.46 31.82
CA PRO A 9 -21.07 -12.28 30.69
C PRO A 9 -20.33 -11.71 29.50
N ILE A 10 -19.45 -12.52 28.89
CA ILE A 10 -18.92 -12.26 27.57
C ILE A 10 -20.17 -12.01 26.73
N THR A 11 -20.46 -10.75 26.44
CA THR A 11 -21.54 -10.40 25.53
C THR A 11 -21.05 -10.94 24.20
N THR A 12 -21.42 -12.18 23.89
CA THR A 12 -21.37 -12.72 22.55
C THR A 12 -22.12 -11.69 21.73
N ILE A 13 -21.37 -10.90 20.96
CA ILE A 13 -21.96 -10.14 19.88
C ILE A 13 -22.48 -11.24 18.95
N GLU A 14 -23.75 -11.60 19.11
CA GLU A 14 -24.49 -12.28 18.06
C GLU A 14 -24.43 -11.30 16.90
N VAL A 15 -23.49 -11.56 15.99
CA VAL A 15 -23.54 -10.98 14.67
C VAL A 15 -24.77 -11.60 14.04
N GLU A 16 -25.92 -10.99 14.32
CA GLU A 16 -27.14 -11.23 13.56
C GLU A 16 -26.72 -11.05 12.10
N GLY A 17 -26.63 -12.18 11.41
CA GLY A 17 -26.36 -12.20 9.99
C GLY A 17 -27.53 -11.47 9.37
N ASP A 18 -27.35 -10.18 9.12
CA ASP A 18 -28.29 -9.44 8.29
C ASP A 18 -28.16 -10.04 6.88
N ASP A 19 -28.92 -11.12 6.67
CA ASP A 19 -29.11 -11.84 5.41
C ASP A 19 -29.65 -10.89 4.32
N ALA A 20 -30.08 -9.68 4.71
CA ALA A 20 -30.54 -8.61 3.85
C ALA A 20 -29.45 -7.61 3.45
N ARG A 21 -28.20 -7.69 3.94
CA ARG A 21 -27.11 -6.93 3.33
C ARG A 21 -26.68 -7.65 2.06
N PRO A 22 -26.85 -7.06 0.86
CA PRO A 22 -26.21 -7.58 -0.35
C PRO A 22 -24.70 -7.32 -0.24
N LEU A 23 -24.00 -8.07 0.59
CA LEU A 23 -22.54 -7.98 0.72
C LEU A 23 -21.91 -8.71 -0.46
N GLN A 24 -21.73 -7.95 -1.54
CA GLN A 24 -20.75 -8.17 -2.61
C GLN A 24 -21.06 -9.21 -3.70
N ASP A 25 -22.25 -9.80 -3.77
CA ASP A 25 -22.67 -10.57 -4.94
C ASP A 25 -23.16 -9.65 -6.07
N ILE A 26 -22.24 -8.87 -6.64
CA ILE A 26 -22.44 -8.41 -8.01
C ILE A 26 -22.20 -9.66 -8.87
N PRO A 27 -23.15 -10.14 -9.68
CA PRO A 27 -22.89 -11.17 -10.67
C PRO A 27 -21.99 -10.57 -11.75
N ARG A 28 -20.69 -10.42 -11.44
CA ARG A 28 -19.66 -10.16 -12.42
C ARG A 28 -19.66 -11.40 -13.28
N THR A 29 -20.23 -11.28 -14.47
CA THR A 29 -20.21 -12.34 -15.47
C THR A 29 -18.79 -12.92 -15.52
N ARG A 30 -18.65 -14.23 -15.74
CA ARG A 30 -17.34 -14.91 -15.72
C ARG A 30 -16.29 -14.15 -16.57
N LEU A 31 -16.73 -13.45 -17.61
CA LEU A 31 -15.91 -12.56 -18.42
C LEU A 31 -15.35 -11.37 -17.62
N TRP A 32 -16.17 -10.58 -16.92
CA TRP A 32 -15.71 -9.40 -16.14
C TRP A 32 -14.69 -9.77 -15.07
N ALA A 33 -14.94 -10.85 -14.32
CA ALA A 33 -14.00 -11.35 -13.33
C ALA A 33 -12.65 -11.73 -13.97
N ARG A 34 -12.66 -12.32 -15.18
CA ARG A 34 -11.44 -12.66 -15.91
C ARG A 34 -10.72 -11.42 -16.42
N LEU A 35 -11.45 -10.42 -16.90
CA LEU A 35 -10.86 -9.16 -17.37
C LEU A 35 -10.19 -8.39 -16.23
N GLU A 36 -10.82 -8.33 -15.05
CA GLU A 36 -10.21 -7.70 -13.88
C GLU A 36 -8.97 -8.45 -13.39
N GLN A 37 -9.01 -9.78 -13.37
CA GLN A 37 -7.84 -10.60 -13.05
C GLN A 37 -6.70 -10.33 -14.03
N ILE A 38 -6.99 -10.26 -15.33
CA ILE A 38 -6.00 -9.93 -16.36
C ILE A 38 -5.49 -8.50 -16.18
N ALA A 39 -6.35 -7.54 -15.90
CA ALA A 39 -5.98 -6.13 -15.70
C ALA A 39 -5.05 -5.98 -14.49
N LEU A 40 -5.37 -6.62 -13.36
CA LEU A 40 -4.52 -6.63 -12.17
C LEU A 40 -3.19 -7.35 -12.44
N ALA A 41 -3.23 -8.51 -13.10
CA ALA A 41 -2.03 -9.24 -13.48
C ALA A 41 -1.13 -8.40 -14.40
N ALA A 42 -1.70 -7.71 -15.38
CA ALA A 42 -0.98 -6.82 -16.28
C ALA A 42 -0.42 -5.60 -15.53
N PHE A 43 -1.21 -4.98 -14.65
CA PHE A 43 -0.77 -3.84 -13.84
C PHE A 43 0.43 -4.17 -12.94
N ILE A 44 0.53 -5.42 -12.48
CA ILE A 44 1.67 -5.91 -11.69
C ILE A 44 2.82 -6.33 -12.60
N ALA A 45 2.54 -7.17 -13.60
CA ALA A 45 3.57 -7.82 -14.41
C ALA A 45 4.26 -6.84 -15.37
N VAL A 46 3.52 -5.93 -16.00
CA VAL A 46 4.06 -5.01 -17.02
C VAL A 46 5.15 -4.10 -16.44
N PRO A 47 4.95 -3.40 -15.30
CA PRO A 47 6.01 -2.57 -14.73
C PRO A 47 7.24 -3.38 -14.30
N LEU A 48 7.05 -4.56 -13.71
CA LEU A 48 8.17 -5.42 -13.30
C LEU A 48 9.00 -5.89 -14.51
N LEU A 49 8.32 -6.37 -15.56
CA LEU A 49 8.97 -6.75 -16.81
C LEU A 49 9.66 -5.56 -17.47
N ALA A 50 9.07 -4.36 -17.41
CA ALA A 50 9.68 -3.15 -17.94
C ALA A 50 11.01 -2.81 -17.23
N VAL A 51 11.10 -2.95 -15.91
CA VAL A 51 12.35 -2.74 -15.16
C VAL A 51 13.41 -3.74 -15.58
N VAL A 52 13.06 -5.03 -15.66
CA VAL A 52 13.99 -6.08 -16.12
C VAL A 52 14.44 -5.81 -17.55
N ALA A 53 13.51 -5.55 -18.46
CA ALA A 53 13.79 -5.27 -19.86
C ALA A 53 14.66 -4.01 -20.03
N SER A 54 14.48 -2.98 -19.21
CA SER A 54 15.30 -1.77 -19.25
C SER A 54 16.78 -2.07 -19.02
N GLY A 55 17.10 -3.00 -18.13
CA GLY A 55 18.47 -3.46 -17.88
C GLY A 55 19.11 -4.21 -19.06
N PHE A 56 18.33 -4.80 -19.95
CA PHE A 56 18.86 -5.47 -21.15
C PHE A 56 18.87 -4.57 -22.38
N VAL A 57 17.81 -3.77 -22.58
CA VAL A 57 17.60 -3.00 -23.81
C VAL A 57 18.32 -1.66 -23.78
N LEU A 58 18.36 -0.98 -22.63
CA LEU A 58 18.82 0.41 -22.54
C LEU A 58 20.24 0.53 -21.97
N TRP A 59 20.81 -0.54 -21.44
CA TRP A 59 22.09 -0.54 -20.74
C TRP A 59 23.25 -0.17 -21.68
N GLY A 60 24.04 0.83 -21.28
CA GLY A 60 25.18 1.32 -22.07
C GLY A 60 24.81 2.33 -23.16
N ASN A 61 23.52 2.48 -23.50
CA ASN A 61 23.04 3.49 -24.46
C ASN A 61 22.34 4.65 -23.75
N ALA A 62 21.27 4.35 -23.00
CA ALA A 62 20.42 5.32 -22.33
C ALA A 62 20.35 5.13 -20.81
N LEU A 63 20.74 3.95 -20.31
CA LEU A 63 20.76 3.63 -18.89
C LEU A 63 22.21 3.47 -18.42
N SER A 64 22.57 4.23 -17.39
CA SER A 64 23.87 4.25 -16.76
C SER A 64 23.77 4.11 -15.23
N TRP A 65 24.91 3.88 -14.58
CA TRP A 65 24.96 3.82 -13.11
C TRP A 65 24.44 5.08 -12.40
N ARG A 66 24.52 6.25 -13.05
CA ARG A 66 23.93 7.48 -12.51
C ARG A 66 22.41 7.39 -12.44
N ASP A 67 21.78 6.85 -13.48
CA ASP A 67 20.33 6.70 -13.56
C ASP A 67 19.83 5.70 -12.51
N VAL A 68 20.58 4.61 -12.30
CA VAL A 68 20.31 3.65 -11.22
C VAL A 68 20.43 4.30 -9.84
N ALA A 69 21.48 5.08 -9.61
CA ALA A 69 21.68 5.77 -8.33
C ALA A 69 20.58 6.80 -8.05
N LEU A 70 20.20 7.58 -9.07
CA LEU A 70 19.09 8.53 -8.98
C LEU A 70 17.77 7.80 -8.71
N SER A 71 17.47 6.74 -9.45
CA SER A 71 16.28 5.91 -9.27
C SER A 71 16.19 5.37 -7.85
N ALA A 72 17.27 4.78 -7.32
CA ALA A 72 17.33 4.27 -5.96
C ALA A 72 17.15 5.39 -4.91
N GLY A 73 17.79 6.54 -5.12
CA GLY A 73 17.66 7.70 -4.23
C GLY A 73 16.24 8.25 -4.17
N PHE A 74 15.62 8.49 -5.32
CA PHE A 74 14.23 8.96 -5.39
C PHE A 74 13.24 7.91 -4.89
N TYR A 75 13.46 6.62 -5.16
CA TYR A 75 12.67 5.54 -4.57
C TYR A 75 12.71 5.57 -3.04
N ALA A 76 13.90 5.74 -2.46
CA ALA A 76 14.05 5.85 -1.01
C ALA A 76 13.33 7.10 -0.48
N ILE A 77 13.50 8.26 -1.11
CA ILE A 77 12.84 9.51 -0.70
C ILE A 77 11.32 9.35 -0.72
N SER A 78 10.74 8.87 -1.83
CA SER A 78 9.30 8.70 -1.96
C SER A 78 8.74 7.59 -1.08
N GLY A 79 9.44 6.46 -0.96
CA GLY A 79 9.06 5.38 -0.05
C GLY A 79 9.01 5.84 1.41
N HIS A 80 9.99 6.63 1.86
CA HIS A 80 9.99 7.22 3.21
C HIS A 80 8.94 8.33 3.34
N GLY A 81 8.71 9.13 2.29
CA GLY A 81 7.63 10.11 2.26
C GLY A 81 6.27 9.47 2.50
N ILE A 82 5.98 8.35 1.83
CA ILE A 82 4.72 7.61 2.01
C ILE A 82 4.66 6.96 3.40
N THR A 83 5.71 6.23 3.81
CA THR A 83 5.66 5.41 5.04
C THR A 83 5.85 6.23 6.32
N VAL A 84 6.82 7.15 6.34
CA VAL A 84 7.11 8.02 7.50
C VAL A 84 6.27 9.30 7.46
N GLY A 85 6.07 9.88 6.28
CA GLY A 85 5.24 11.07 6.09
C GLY A 85 3.75 10.72 6.13
N PHE A 86 3.17 10.25 5.02
CA PHE A 86 1.73 10.03 4.92
C PHE A 86 1.20 9.06 5.96
N HIS A 87 1.77 7.87 6.05
CA HIS A 87 1.26 6.84 6.93
C HIS A 87 1.51 7.17 8.42
N ARG A 88 2.74 7.46 8.83
CA ARG A 88 3.08 7.64 10.26
C ARG A 88 2.81 9.03 10.81
N TYR A 89 3.09 10.07 10.05
CA TYR A 89 2.98 11.44 10.54
C TYR A 89 1.60 12.05 10.24
N PHE A 90 1.14 12.01 8.99
CA PHE A 90 -0.11 12.66 8.60
C PHE A 90 -1.36 11.86 8.98
N THR A 91 -1.36 10.53 8.81
CA THR A 91 -2.52 9.69 9.15
C THR A 91 -2.53 9.30 10.63
N HIS A 92 -1.42 8.77 11.17
CA HIS A 92 -1.37 8.23 12.53
C HIS A 92 -0.79 9.18 13.59
N GLY A 93 -0.16 10.30 13.19
CA GLY A 93 0.35 11.30 14.14
C GLY A 93 1.39 10.80 15.15
N SER A 94 2.13 9.73 14.82
CA SER A 94 3.02 9.00 15.74
C SER A 94 4.20 9.81 16.30
N PHE A 95 4.53 10.94 15.69
CA PHE A 95 5.56 11.86 16.17
C PHE A 95 5.23 13.31 15.80
N LYS A 96 5.94 14.27 16.40
CA LYS A 96 5.81 15.70 16.07
C LYS A 96 6.99 16.14 15.22
N ALA A 97 6.72 16.47 13.95
CA ALA A 97 7.70 17.03 13.03
C ALA A 97 7.77 18.56 13.16
N THR A 98 8.99 19.10 13.10
CA THR A 98 9.21 20.55 12.92
C THR A 98 8.65 20.99 11.57
N ARG A 99 8.32 22.29 11.42
CA ARG A 99 7.77 22.83 10.17
C ARG A 99 8.56 22.44 8.91
N PRO A 100 9.90 22.56 8.84
CA PRO A 100 10.63 22.17 7.64
C PRO A 100 10.52 20.67 7.36
N LEU A 101 10.63 19.81 8.39
CA LEU A 101 10.51 18.37 8.22
C LEU A 101 9.11 17.97 7.74
N ARG A 102 8.06 18.61 8.28
CA ARG A 102 6.68 18.41 7.84
C ARG A 102 6.51 18.69 6.34
N VAL A 103 7.04 19.83 5.88
CA VAL A 103 6.95 20.22 4.46
C VAL A 103 7.75 19.26 3.60
N ALA A 104 8.97 18.89 4.02
CA ALA A 104 9.79 17.92 3.30
C ALA A 104 9.09 16.57 3.15
N LEU A 105 8.45 16.06 4.21
CA LEU A 105 7.71 14.80 4.15
C LEU A 105 6.47 14.87 3.26
N ALA A 106 5.79 16.02 3.20
CA ALA A 106 4.64 16.23 2.31
C ALA A 106 5.02 16.38 0.83
N ILE A 107 6.25 16.81 0.55
CA ILE A 107 6.77 16.90 -0.83
C ILE A 107 7.35 15.55 -1.28
N ALA A 108 8.00 14.84 -0.36
CA ALA A 108 8.66 13.58 -0.66
C ALA A 108 7.67 12.44 -0.98
N GLY A 109 6.59 12.34 -0.21
CA GLY A 109 5.54 11.33 -0.37
C GLY A 109 4.36 11.89 -1.11
#